data_AF-A0A7S4L477-F1
#
_entry.id   AF-A0A7S4L477-F1
#
_cell.length_a   1.000
_cell.length_b   1.000
_cell.length_c   1.000
_cell.angle_alpha   90.00
_cell.angle_beta   90.00
_cell.angle_gamma   90.00
#
_symmetry.space_group_name_H-M   'P 1'
#
loop_
_entity.id
_entity.type
_entity.pdbx_description
1 polymer ?
#
loop_
_entity_poly.entity_id
_entity_poly.type
_entity_poly.pdbx_seq_one_letter_code
_entity_poly.pdbx_strand_id
1 'polypeptide(L)'
;MRLPAVALGLRLPDLLLKIVMHKVHPNQRYDVILAGKKYTGKEASECDLVSKAAPSLQDVLPLSISLAQSVAFSCSERKCYLATKKLINHYPLDSFKESLGTNLHAKL
;
A
#
# COMPACT_ATOMS: atom_id res chain seq x y z
N MET A 1 5.93 -7.63 16.51
CA MET A 1 5.80 -6.25 17.02
C MET A 1 4.55 -5.74 16.37
N ARG A 2 3.44 -5.66 17.12
CA ARG A 2 2.13 -5.30 16.58
C ARG A 2 2.13 -3.86 16.09
N LEU A 3 1.20 -3.49 15.20
CA LEU A 3 1.01 -2.09 14.81
C LEU A 3 0.84 -1.25 16.08
N PRO A 4 1.59 -0.15 16.27
CA PRO A 4 1.62 0.58 17.54
C PRO A 4 0.22 0.98 18.05
N ALA A 5 -0.66 1.39 17.13
CA ALA A 5 -2.05 1.72 17.46
C ALA A 5 -2.79 0.52 18.09
N VAL A 6 -2.74 -0.66 17.46
CA VAL A 6 -3.43 -1.87 17.94
C VAL A 6 -2.80 -2.41 19.23
N ALA A 7 -1.47 -2.31 19.36
CA ALA A 7 -0.77 -2.70 20.59
C ALA A 7 -1.21 -1.86 21.80
N LEU A 8 -1.58 -0.60 21.57
CA LEU A 8 -2.04 0.35 22.58
C LEU A 8 -3.57 0.36 22.74
N GLY A 9 -4.29 -0.57 22.10
CA GLY A 9 -5.76 -0.60 22.11
C GLY A 9 -6.42 0.56 21.35
N LEU A 10 -5.66 1.31 20.57
CA LEU A 10 -6.13 2.42 19.76
C LEU A 10 -6.65 1.91 18.43
N ARG A 11 -7.69 2.59 17.93
CA ARG A 11 -8.21 2.36 16.58
C ARG A 11 -7.14 2.67 15.55
N LEU A 12 -7.03 1.83 14.52
CA LEU A 12 -6.16 2.11 13.37
C LEU A 12 -6.66 3.36 12.63
N PRO A 13 -5.75 4.21 12.12
CA PRO A 13 -6.15 5.31 11.25
C PRO A 13 -6.98 4.80 10.08
N ASP A 14 -8.10 5.47 9.79
CA ASP A 14 -9.06 5.03 8.74
C ASP A 14 -8.38 4.89 7.36
N LEU A 15 -7.40 5.75 7.07
CA LEU A 15 -6.57 5.67 5.86
C LEU A 15 -5.83 4.33 5.79
N LEU A 16 -5.19 3.91 6.87
CA LEU A 16 -4.44 2.66 6.93
C LEU A 16 -5.38 1.46 6.83
N LEU A 17 -6.52 1.50 7.52
CA LEU A 17 -7.53 0.44 7.45
C LEU A 17 -8.04 0.24 6.01
N LYS A 18 -8.40 1.33 5.32
CA LYS A 18 -8.86 1.27 3.93
C LYS A 18 -7.80 0.74 2.98
N ILE A 19 -6.54 1.17 3.13
CA ILE A 19 -5.43 0.66 2.32
C ILE A 19 -5.33 -0.86 2.48
N VAL A 20 -5.36 -1.36 3.72
CA VAL A 20 -5.29 -2.80 3.97
C VAL A 20 -6.50 -3.53 3.39
N MET A 21 -7.72 -2.99 3.56
CA MET A 21 -8.93 -3.60 2.99
C MET A 21 -8.88 -3.66 1.45
N HIS A 22 -8.20 -2.73 0.78
CA HIS A 22 -8.15 -2.69 -0.68
C HIS A 22 -6.95 -3.44 -1.28
N LYS A 23 -5.80 -3.44 -0.59
CA LYS A 23 -4.54 -3.98 -1.11
C LYS A 23 -4.18 -5.37 -0.59
N VAL A 24 -4.77 -5.80 0.52
CA VAL A 24 -4.46 -7.09 1.14
C VAL A 24 -5.59 -8.08 0.92
N HIS A 25 -5.23 -9.31 0.51
CA HIS A 25 -6.17 -10.40 0.33
C HIS A 25 -7.00 -10.62 1.61
N PRO A 26 -8.34 -10.81 1.54
CA PRO A 26 -9.21 -10.94 2.71
C PRO A 26 -8.67 -11.85 3.82
N ASN A 27 -8.15 -13.03 3.44
CA ASN A 27 -7.64 -14.04 4.37
C ASN A 27 -6.38 -13.62 5.13
N GLN A 28 -5.66 -12.59 4.67
CA GLN A 28 -4.42 -12.11 5.28
C GLN A 28 -4.62 -10.81 6.09
N ARG A 29 -5.80 -10.18 5.99
CA ARG A 29 -6.08 -8.89 6.66
C ARG A 29 -5.99 -8.99 8.17
N TYR A 30 -6.45 -10.10 8.75
CA TYR A 30 -6.33 -10.36 10.19
C TYR A 30 -4.85 -10.35 10.63
N ASP A 31 -4.00 -11.05 9.88
CA ASP A 31 -2.57 -11.17 10.18
C ASP A 31 -1.86 -9.81 10.13
N VAL A 32 -2.23 -8.98 9.14
CA VAL A 32 -1.67 -7.63 8.94
C VAL A 32 -2.16 -6.65 10.00
N ILE A 33 -3.45 -6.67 10.34
CA ILE A 33 -4.09 -5.67 11.20
C ILE A 33 -4.00 -6.04 12.68
N LEU A 34 -4.46 -7.23 13.03
CA LEU A 34 -4.72 -7.64 14.41
C LEU A 34 -3.59 -8.47 14.99
N ALA A 35 -3.09 -9.45 14.24
CA ALA A 35 -1.99 -10.29 14.72
C ALA A 35 -0.66 -9.52 14.76
N GLY A 36 -0.52 -8.49 13.92
CA GLY A 36 0.71 -7.71 13.82
C GLY A 36 1.89 -8.58 13.39
N LYS A 37 1.61 -9.52 12.48
CA LYS A 37 2.58 -10.47 11.94
C LYS A 37 3.72 -9.69 11.28
N LYS A 38 4.95 -10.08 11.60
CA LYS A 38 6.14 -9.58 10.92
C LYS A 38 6.35 -10.45 9.68
N TYR A 39 6.42 -9.81 8.52
CA TYR A 39 6.74 -10.48 7.27
C TYR A 39 8.22 -10.25 6.96
N THR A 40 8.90 -11.31 6.55
CA THR A 40 10.15 -11.19 5.80
C THR A 40 9.86 -10.60 4.41
N GLY A 41 10.89 -10.07 3.74
CA GLY A 41 10.72 -9.54 2.38
C GLY A 41 10.16 -10.58 1.40
N LYS A 42 10.56 -11.86 1.57
CA LYS A 42 10.07 -12.98 0.76
C LYS A 42 8.58 -13.27 1.02
N GLU A 43 8.18 -13.44 2.27
CA GLU A 43 6.76 -13.69 2.63
C GLU A 43 5.86 -12.53 2.20
N ALA A 44 6.33 -11.29 2.34
CA ALA A 44 5.59 -10.13 1.87
C ALA A 44 5.39 -10.15 0.35
N SER A 45 6.36 -10.67 -0.40
CA SER A 45 6.26 -10.80 -1.85
C SER A 45 5.33 -11.94 -2.25
N GLU A 46 5.38 -13.07 -1.55
CA GLU A 46 4.48 -14.22 -1.76
C GLU A 46 3.02 -13.88 -1.41
N CYS A 47 2.81 -12.91 -0.51
CA CYS A 47 1.49 -12.41 -0.13
C CYS A 47 1.03 -11.20 -0.97
N ASP A 48 1.71 -10.87 -2.07
CA ASP A 48 1.45 -9.69 -2.90
C ASP A 48 1.44 -8.34 -2.14
N LEU A 49 2.05 -8.29 -0.95
CA LEU A 49 2.18 -7.07 -0.15
C LEU A 49 3.29 -6.16 -0.68
N VAL A 50 4.30 -6.74 -1.32
CA VAL A 50 5.37 -6.04 -2.03
C VAL A 50 5.55 -6.62 -3.42
N SER A 51 5.89 -5.78 -4.39
CA SER A 51 6.01 -6.23 -5.79
C SER A 51 7.23 -7.10 -6.06
N LYS A 52 8.34 -6.89 -5.32
CA LYS A 52 9.58 -7.67 -5.47
C LYS A 52 10.40 -7.65 -4.19
N ALA A 53 10.78 -8.83 -3.71
CA ALA A 53 11.74 -8.96 -2.61
C ALA A 53 13.17 -8.72 -3.10
N ALA A 54 13.93 -7.91 -2.37
CA ALA A 54 15.37 -7.79 -2.58
C ALA A 54 16.12 -8.95 -1.88
N PRO A 55 17.22 -9.48 -2.44
CA PRO A 55 18.00 -10.55 -1.83
C PRO A 55 18.66 -10.14 -0.52
N SER A 56 19.13 -8.89 -0.45
CA SER A 56 19.71 -8.29 0.75
C SER A 56 19.23 -6.85 0.94
N LEU A 57 19.45 -6.29 2.13
CA LEU A 57 19.10 -4.90 2.43
C LEU A 57 19.87 -3.90 1.54
N GLN A 58 21.09 -4.24 1.14
CA GLN A 58 21.94 -3.40 0.30
C GLN A 58 21.40 -3.31 -1.15
N ASP A 59 20.71 -4.36 -1.60
CA ASP A 59 20.16 -4.44 -2.96
C ASP A 59 18.85 -3.68 -3.15
N VAL A 60 18.21 -3.23 -2.07
CA VAL A 60 16.90 -2.55 -2.13
C VAL A 60 16.98 -1.29 -2.98
N LEU A 61 17.99 -0.44 -2.75
CA LEU A 61 18.13 0.82 -3.46
C LEU A 61 18.52 0.63 -4.95
N PRO A 62 19.55 -0.17 -5.30
CA PRO A 62 19.85 -0.48 -6.70
C PRO A 62 18.66 -1.06 -7.47
N LEU A 63 17.92 -2.00 -6.85
CA LEU A 63 16.74 -2.60 -7.45
C LEU A 63 15.63 -1.56 -7.70
N SER A 64 15.39 -0.68 -6.73
CA SER A 64 14.39 0.38 -6.83
C SER A 64 14.73 1.40 -7.93
N ILE A 65 16.02 1.75 -8.08
CA ILE A 65 16.50 2.64 -9.15
C ILE A 65 16.31 1.99 -10.51
N SER A 66 16.70 0.72 -10.68
CA SER A 66 16.55 -0.03 -11.93
C SER A 66 15.09 -0.11 -12.38
N LEU A 67 14.16 -0.36 -11.44
CA LEU A 67 12.73 -0.35 -11.72
C LEU A 67 12.24 1.06 -12.13
N ALA A 68 12.66 2.10 -11.40
CA ALA A 68 12.30 3.48 -11.72
C ALA A 68 12.79 3.90 -13.12
N GLN A 69 14.02 3.51 -13.48
CA GLN A 69 14.59 3.73 -14.81
C GLN A 69 13.80 2.98 -15.89
N SER A 70 13.41 1.74 -15.64
CA SER A 70 12.60 0.94 -16.56
C SER A 70 11.25 1.58 -16.83
N VAL A 71 10.59 2.09 -15.79
CA VAL A 71 9.34 2.85 -15.92
C VAL A 71 9.55 4.14 -16.70
N ALA A 72 10.62 4.89 -16.39
CA ALA A 72 10.94 6.12 -17.10
C ALA A 72 11.24 5.88 -18.59
N PHE A 73 11.91 4.77 -18.92
CA PHE A 73 12.19 4.39 -20.30
C PHE A 73 10.94 3.92 -21.05
N SER A 74 10.04 3.21 -20.37
CA SER A 74 8.80 2.69 -20.96
C SER A 74 7.73 3.77 -21.20
N CYS A 75 7.77 4.85 -20.42
CA CYS A 75 6.93 6.03 -20.60
C CYS A 75 7.75 7.17 -21.21
N SER A 76 7.97 7.13 -22.53
CA SER A 76 8.71 8.17 -23.28
C SER A 76 8.17 9.59 -23.05
N GLU A 77 6.90 9.72 -22.65
CA GLU A 77 6.27 10.99 -22.30
C GLU A 77 5.81 11.05 -20.84
N ARG A 78 6.22 12.09 -20.12
CA ARG A 78 5.76 12.41 -18.75
C ARG A 78 4.23 12.43 -18.62
N LYS A 79 3.52 12.82 -19.69
CA LYS A 79 2.05 12.84 -19.73
C LYS A 79 1.45 11.43 -19.64
N CYS A 80 2.05 10.45 -20.31
CA CYS A 80 1.64 9.05 -20.25
C CYS A 80 1.77 8.50 -18.82
N TYR A 81 2.91 8.72 -18.16
CA TYR A 81 3.09 8.32 -16.77
C TYR A 81 2.05 8.94 -15.83
N LEU A 82 1.79 10.25 -15.96
CA LEU A 82 0.79 10.94 -15.15
C LEU A 82 -0.64 10.42 -15.40
N ALA A 83 -0.99 10.15 -16.65
CA ALA A 83 -2.29 9.57 -17.01
C ALA A 83 -2.44 8.15 -16.45
N THR A 84 -1.44 7.29 -16.61
CA THR A 84 -1.42 5.93 -16.06
C THR A 84 -1.50 5.94 -14.54
N LYS A 85 -0.73 6.79 -13.86
CA LYS A 85 -0.82 6.98 -12.40
C LYS A 85 -2.21 7.44 -11.99
N LYS A 86 -2.83 8.37 -12.73
CA LYS A 86 -4.19 8.86 -12.44
C LYS A 86 -5.22 7.74 -12.61
N LEU A 87 -5.13 6.92 -13.66
CA LEU A 87 -6.03 5.79 -13.90
C LEU A 87 -5.91 4.72 -12.81
N ILE A 88 -4.69 4.30 -12.48
CA ILE A 88 -4.44 3.31 -11.41
C ILE A 88 -4.94 3.82 -10.06
N ASN A 89 -4.84 5.12 -9.81
CA ASN A 89 -5.32 5.73 -8.58
C ASN A 89 -6.83 5.98 -8.58
N HIS A 90 -7.51 6.14 -9.72
CA HIS A 90 -8.96 6.42 -9.74
C HIS A 90 -9.78 5.23 -9.26
N TYR A 91 -9.43 4.01 -9.70
CA TYR A 91 -10.12 2.76 -9.30
C TYR A 91 -10.20 2.53 -7.77
N PRO A 92 -9.15 2.85 -6.98
CA PRO A 92 -9.22 2.82 -5.52
C PRO A 92 -9.70 4.13 -4.86
N LEU A 93 -9.68 5.29 -5.54
CA LEU A 93 -9.92 6.60 -4.91
C LEU A 93 -11.37 7.08 -4.90
N ASP A 94 -12.23 6.59 -5.78
CA ASP A 94 -13.63 7.06 -5.80
C ASP A 94 -14.41 6.56 -4.56
N SER A 95 -14.22 5.31 -4.15
CA SER A 95 -14.68 4.82 -2.83
C SER A 95 -13.94 5.48 -1.65
N PHE A 96 -12.72 5.96 -1.89
CA PHE A 96 -11.87 6.57 -0.87
C PHE A 96 -12.33 8.00 -0.52
N LYS A 97 -12.68 8.80 -1.54
CA LYS A 97 -13.20 10.16 -1.39
C LYS A 97 -14.58 10.19 -0.76
N GLU A 98 -15.47 9.29 -1.17
CA GLU A 98 -16.82 9.18 -0.57
C GLU A 98 -16.73 8.93 0.94
N SER A 99 -15.87 8.01 1.37
CA SER A 99 -15.73 7.69 2.80
C SER A 99 -14.91 8.71 3.60
N LEU A 100 -14.17 9.63 2.97
CA LEU A 100 -13.57 10.78 3.65
C LEU A 100 -14.57 11.93 3.81
N GLY A 101 -15.44 12.15 2.82
CA GLY A 101 -16.52 13.13 2.88
C GLY A 101 -17.56 12.81 3.97
N THR A 102 -17.95 11.55 4.13
CA THR A 102 -18.95 11.15 5.14
C THR A 102 -18.46 11.31 6.59
N ASN A 103 -17.15 11.22 6.84
CA ASN A 103 -16.58 11.36 8.20
C ASN A 103 -16.32 12.82 8.61
N LEU A 104 -16.25 13.75 7.67
CA LEU A 104 -16.19 15.19 7.96
C LEU A 104 -17.57 15.77 8.32
N HIS A 105 -18.66 15.17 7.81
CA HIS A 105 -20.03 15.58 8.15
C HIS A 105 -20.61 14.89 9.40
N ALA A 106 -19.92 13.87 9.95
CA ALA A 106 -20.36 13.16 11.16
C ALA A 106 -19.92 13.81 12.49
N LYS A 107 -19.38 15.03 12.44
CA LYS A 107 -19.08 15.88 13.60
C LYS A 107 -19.73 17.26 13.42
N LEU A 108 -21.06 17.31 13.47
CA LEU A 108 -21.84 18.48 13.86
C LEU A 108 -22.88 18.02 14.88
#